data_AF-A0A8J8HM66-F1
#
_entry.id   AF-A0A8J8HM66-F1
#
_cell.length_a   1.000
_cell.length_b   1.000
_cell.length_c   1.000
_cell.angle_alpha   90.00
_cell.angle_beta   90.00
_cell.angle_gamma   90.00
#
_symmetry.space_group_name_H-M   'P 1'
#
loop_
_entity.id
_entity.type
_entity.pdbx_description
1 polymer ?
#
loop_
_entity_poly.entity_id
_entity_poly.type
_entity_poly.pdbx_seq_one_letter_code
_entity_poly.pdbx_strand_id
1 'polypeptide(L)'
;MAFVQKYLAWGAGVLALLIALVVALPTGKARGFDVGGFGNLPILEGGRVKPLDSLARNSLLVIHSRQGFRHDGRMVGPDEWILDVLFRPQVADQQAIFVIDDPEVISLIGAKQTKNRNYFSFADLSSHLDEVQKQAASAQPISAQKRTRFQSAIVNLFDRVYLYYKLRNTLQLAGSPGLGWELQSLGTPEAALRHQDLTQLAHFRMLPPATAANPDAWQSVGQALSAVNAGAGVHPALVPLAKMNAAYVADDAASFNAALAEMNGVVTTLKPDALGHASNELLFNRAQPFFVGLSIYFAAFIVLCISWIYKPELLRPTAYALLVSAAIVHTIGLFARIILQGRPPVTNLYSSAVFVGWAAVILGIIVERMYRKGFGTAVAAVAGFATLIVAQNLGEGGDTMEMMRAVLDSNFWLATHVTTITIGYSGTFLAGAIAIAYALKKHIAPKVDVETDKALADMAYGIICFALFFSFVGTVLGGIWADQSWGRFWGWDPKENGALLIVLWNAIILHARMAGYVRERGIMVMAIFGNVITAASWFGVNLLGVGLHAYGFTDSGFIWLVGFWVTQLIFMGLCYAPARFWAQKPPANA
;
A
#
# COMPACT_ATOMS: atom_id res chain seq x y z
N MET A 1 -11.16 -38.89 19.55
CA MET A 1 -10.86 -38.31 18.22
C MET A 1 -11.13 -36.81 18.14
N ALA A 2 -12.25 -36.28 18.67
CA ALA A 2 -12.58 -34.84 18.61
C ALA A 2 -11.54 -33.91 19.26
N PHE A 3 -10.89 -34.34 20.34
CA PHE A 3 -9.80 -33.58 20.98
C PHE A 3 -8.63 -33.39 20.01
N VAL A 4 -8.05 -34.47 19.50
CA VAL A 4 -6.91 -34.46 18.57
C VAL A 4 -7.20 -33.65 17.31
N GLN A 5 -8.40 -33.78 16.72
CA GLN A 5 -8.81 -33.01 15.54
C GLN A 5 -8.87 -31.49 15.80
N LYS A 6 -9.32 -31.08 16.99
CA LYS A 6 -9.37 -29.66 17.38
C LYS A 6 -7.97 -29.07 17.52
N TYR A 7 -7.02 -29.77 18.15
CA TYR A 7 -5.65 -29.26 18.32
C TYR A 7 -4.85 -29.29 17.01
N LEU A 8 -5.08 -30.28 16.14
CA LEU A 8 -4.46 -30.33 14.81
C LEU A 8 -4.84 -29.13 13.95
N ALA A 9 -6.11 -28.71 13.99
CA ALA A 9 -6.57 -27.53 13.24
C ALA A 9 -5.87 -26.24 13.70
N TRP A 10 -5.69 -26.05 15.01
CA TRP A 10 -4.93 -24.92 15.55
C TRP A 10 -3.42 -25.03 15.28
N GLY A 11 -2.89 -26.24 15.12
CA GLY A 11 -1.51 -26.47 14.70
C GLY A 11 -1.18 -25.81 13.36
N ALA A 12 -2.10 -25.86 12.39
CA ALA A 12 -1.93 -25.16 11.10
C ALA A 12 -1.90 -23.63 11.28
N GLY A 13 -2.75 -23.09 12.14
CA GLY A 13 -2.77 -21.67 12.48
C GLY A 13 -1.46 -21.22 13.15
N VAL A 14 -0.94 -22.00 14.09
CA VAL A 14 0.36 -21.72 14.76
C VAL A 14 1.51 -21.82 13.77
N LEU A 15 1.52 -22.83 12.90
CA LEU A 15 2.55 -22.97 11.87
C LEU A 15 2.55 -21.76 10.92
N ALA A 16 1.38 -21.27 10.52
CA ALA A 16 1.27 -20.06 9.69
C ALA A 16 1.88 -18.83 10.39
N LEU A 17 1.68 -18.68 11.71
CA LEU A 17 2.30 -17.60 12.50
C LEU A 17 3.82 -17.78 12.64
N LEU A 18 4.31 -19.00 12.79
CA LEU A 18 5.74 -19.28 12.83
C LEU A 18 6.41 -18.98 11.49
N ILE A 19 5.78 -19.35 10.37
CA ILE A 19 6.27 -19.01 9.03
C ILE A 19 6.29 -17.48 8.85
N ALA A 20 5.24 -16.79 9.28
CA ALA A 20 5.20 -15.33 9.25
C ALA A 20 6.36 -14.69 10.03
N LEU A 21 6.73 -15.27 11.19
CA LEU A 21 7.86 -14.80 12.00
C LEU A 21 9.21 -15.04 11.30
N VAL A 22 9.38 -16.18 10.63
CA VAL A 22 10.61 -16.50 9.88
C VAL A 22 10.84 -15.53 8.72
N VAL A 23 9.77 -15.12 8.02
CA VAL A 23 9.84 -14.10 6.95
C VAL A 23 10.32 -12.75 7.47
N ALA A 24 10.09 -12.44 8.76
CA ALA A 24 10.51 -11.18 9.38
C ALA A 24 11.99 -11.16 9.83
N LEU A 25 12.74 -12.26 9.66
CA LEU A 25 14.16 -12.32 10.07
C LEU A 25 15.05 -11.40 9.20
N PRO A 26 16.11 -10.81 9.78
CA PRO A 26 17.01 -9.91 9.05
C PRO A 26 17.68 -10.60 7.85
N THR A 27 17.78 -9.92 6.71
CA THR A 27 18.62 -10.36 5.60
C THR A 27 20.09 -10.09 5.90
N GLY A 28 20.95 -11.05 5.53
CA GLY A 28 22.39 -11.01 5.79
C GLY A 28 23.18 -10.01 4.94
N LYS A 29 24.51 -10.05 5.10
CA LYS A 29 25.47 -9.24 4.33
C LYS A 29 25.45 -9.60 2.85
N ALA A 30 25.48 -8.60 1.96
CA ALA A 30 25.64 -8.81 0.52
C ALA A 30 27.10 -8.56 0.15
N ARG A 31 27.79 -9.58 -0.40
CA ARG A 31 29.24 -9.50 -0.71
C ARG A 31 30.11 -9.05 0.47
N GLY A 32 29.69 -9.35 1.70
CA GLY A 32 30.39 -8.91 2.93
C GLY A 32 30.02 -7.51 3.42
N PHE A 33 29.35 -6.69 2.60
CA PHE A 33 28.83 -5.38 2.99
C PHE A 33 27.55 -5.51 3.84
N ASP A 34 27.48 -4.76 4.93
CA ASP A 34 26.28 -4.62 5.75
C ASP A 34 25.25 -3.69 5.09
N VAL A 35 24.66 -4.19 4.00
CA VAL A 35 23.60 -3.48 3.27
C VAL A 35 22.36 -3.25 4.12
N GLY A 36 22.09 -4.14 5.08
CA GLY A 36 20.96 -4.00 5.99
C GLY A 36 21.15 -2.86 7.00
N GLY A 37 22.36 -2.72 7.55
CA GLY A 37 22.72 -1.58 8.39
C GLY A 37 22.73 -0.26 7.62
N PHE A 38 23.17 -0.27 6.35
CA PHE A 38 23.11 0.92 5.50
C PHE A 38 21.66 1.33 5.17
N GLY A 39 20.80 0.37 4.81
CA GLY A 39 19.37 0.59 4.61
C GLY A 39 18.65 1.11 5.85
N ASN A 40 19.17 0.84 7.05
CA ASN A 40 18.62 1.33 8.31
C ASN A 40 18.95 2.81 8.61
N LEU A 41 19.85 3.43 7.85
CA LEU A 41 20.22 4.83 8.09
C LEU A 41 18.97 5.72 7.91
N PRO A 42 18.61 6.55 8.92
CA PRO A 42 17.49 7.45 8.81
C PRO A 42 17.79 8.58 7.83
N ILE A 43 16.79 8.93 7.03
CA ILE A 43 16.81 10.05 6.09
C ILE A 43 15.51 10.83 6.22
N LEU A 44 15.54 12.12 5.86
CA LEU A 44 14.36 12.96 5.69
C LEU A 44 14.03 13.06 4.19
N GLU A 45 12.86 12.55 3.80
CA GLU A 45 12.31 12.66 2.45
C GLU A 45 10.80 12.87 2.54
N GLY A 46 10.24 13.72 1.68
CA GLY A 46 8.81 14.06 1.70
C GLY A 46 8.31 14.71 3.01
N GLY A 47 9.21 15.24 3.83
CA GLY A 47 8.88 15.81 5.15
C GLY A 47 8.76 14.78 6.29
N ARG A 48 9.12 13.51 6.05
CA ARG A 48 9.09 12.43 7.05
C ARG A 48 10.46 11.77 7.20
N VAL A 49 10.85 11.48 8.44
CA VAL A 49 12.05 10.66 8.71
C VAL A 49 11.71 9.19 8.51
N LYS A 50 12.49 8.49 7.69
CA LYS A 50 12.29 7.08 7.34
C LYS A 50 13.63 6.39 7.06
N PRO A 51 13.72 5.04 7.10
CA PRO A 51 14.95 4.35 6.74
C PRO A 51 15.23 4.51 5.23
N LEU A 52 16.49 4.50 4.85
CA LEU A 52 16.92 4.50 3.45
C LEU A 52 16.35 3.29 2.68
N ASP A 53 16.14 2.15 3.35
CA ASP A 53 15.45 0.97 2.80
C ASP A 53 14.06 1.30 2.24
N SER A 54 13.27 2.13 2.95
CA SER A 54 11.95 2.56 2.46
C SER A 54 12.07 3.34 1.16
N LEU A 55 13.00 4.30 1.10
CA LEU A 55 13.26 5.05 -0.14
C LEU A 55 13.70 4.13 -1.26
N ALA A 56 14.60 3.18 -0.99
CA ALA A 56 15.13 2.26 -1.98
C ALA A 56 14.03 1.35 -2.55
N ARG A 57 13.21 0.75 -1.68
CA ARG A 57 12.07 -0.09 -2.07
C ARG A 57 11.05 0.67 -2.91
N ASN A 58 10.67 1.86 -2.47
CA ASN A 58 9.65 2.67 -3.13
C ASN A 58 10.16 3.17 -4.48
N SER A 59 11.41 3.65 -4.54
CA SER A 59 12.02 4.13 -5.78
C SER A 59 12.15 3.00 -6.81
N LEU A 60 12.60 1.81 -6.38
CA LEU A 60 12.69 0.65 -7.27
C LEU A 60 11.31 0.12 -7.68
N LEU A 61 10.30 0.19 -6.81
CA LEU A 61 8.92 -0.12 -7.19
C LEU A 61 8.40 0.86 -8.25
N VAL A 62 8.67 2.16 -8.13
CA VAL A 62 8.25 3.16 -9.13
C VAL A 62 8.97 2.99 -10.48
N ILE A 63 10.28 2.70 -10.45
CA ILE A 63 11.12 2.59 -11.66
C ILE A 63 10.97 1.23 -12.35
N HIS A 64 10.94 0.15 -11.57
CA HIS A 64 11.06 -1.24 -12.03
C HIS A 64 9.80 -2.09 -11.77
N SER A 65 8.79 -1.57 -11.06
CA SER A 65 7.57 -2.29 -10.66
C SER A 65 7.79 -3.49 -9.74
N ARG A 66 9.03 -3.68 -9.24
CA ARG A 66 9.40 -4.73 -8.28
C ARG A 66 10.48 -4.23 -7.34
N GLN A 67 10.55 -4.80 -6.14
CA GLN A 67 11.57 -4.46 -5.14
C GLN A 67 12.85 -5.32 -5.28
N GLY A 68 13.28 -5.58 -6.51
CA GLY A 68 14.50 -6.34 -6.81
C GLY A 68 14.53 -6.85 -8.25
N PHE A 69 15.73 -7.08 -8.78
CA PHE A 69 15.94 -7.50 -10.17
C PHE A 69 17.16 -8.40 -10.31
N ARG A 70 17.31 -9.05 -11.47
CA ARG A 70 18.51 -9.84 -11.77
C ARG A 70 19.52 -9.01 -12.56
N HIS A 71 20.77 -9.02 -12.12
CA HIS A 71 21.90 -8.41 -12.80
C HIS A 71 23.12 -9.32 -12.60
N ASP A 72 23.88 -9.56 -13.67
CA ASP A 72 25.05 -10.46 -13.65
C ASP A 72 24.81 -11.83 -12.98
N GLY A 73 23.67 -12.45 -13.30
CA GLY A 73 23.30 -13.80 -12.84
C GLY A 73 22.74 -13.88 -11.41
N ARG A 74 22.88 -12.82 -10.60
CA ARG A 74 22.41 -12.75 -9.20
C ARG A 74 21.19 -11.83 -9.03
N MET A 75 20.51 -11.97 -7.90
CA MET A 75 19.46 -11.04 -7.47
C MET A 75 20.11 -9.82 -6.78
N VAL A 76 19.70 -8.62 -7.19
CA VAL A 76 20.04 -7.36 -6.53
C VAL A 76 18.80 -6.87 -5.79
N GLY A 77 18.94 -6.66 -4.49
CA GLY A 77 17.87 -6.13 -3.63
C GLY A 77 17.87 -4.59 -3.57
N PRO A 78 16.85 -3.97 -2.94
CA PRO A 78 16.71 -2.51 -2.90
C PRO A 78 17.90 -1.81 -2.23
N ASP A 79 18.34 -2.30 -1.07
CA ASP A 79 19.44 -1.70 -0.30
C ASP A 79 20.78 -1.76 -1.05
N GLU A 80 21.04 -2.85 -1.77
CA GLU A 80 22.23 -2.96 -2.60
C GLU A 80 22.14 -2.08 -3.85
N TRP A 81 20.96 -2.02 -4.47
CA TRP A 81 20.73 -1.15 -5.62
C TRP A 81 20.95 0.32 -5.28
N ILE A 82 20.37 0.81 -4.18
CA ILE A 82 20.54 2.21 -3.79
C ILE A 82 22.00 2.52 -3.43
N LEU A 83 22.75 1.56 -2.87
CA LEU A 83 24.20 1.70 -2.66
C LEU A 83 24.95 1.92 -3.97
N ASP A 84 24.67 1.12 -5.00
CA ASP A 84 25.25 1.31 -6.33
C ASP A 84 24.84 2.68 -6.90
N VAL A 85 23.57 3.07 -6.81
CA VAL A 85 23.09 4.38 -7.31
C VAL A 85 23.81 5.54 -6.64
N LEU A 86 24.01 5.48 -5.31
CA LEU A 86 24.59 6.57 -4.53
C LEU A 86 26.12 6.64 -4.62
N PHE A 87 26.81 5.49 -4.64
CA PHE A 87 28.27 5.43 -4.52
C PHE A 87 28.99 4.95 -5.79
N ARG A 88 28.32 4.19 -6.66
CA ARG A 88 28.84 3.75 -7.97
C ARG A 88 27.85 4.01 -9.11
N PRO A 89 27.47 5.27 -9.39
CA PRO A 89 26.50 5.58 -10.46
C PRO A 89 26.85 4.94 -11.81
N GLN A 90 28.13 4.83 -12.13
CA GLN A 90 28.63 4.18 -13.35
C GLN A 90 28.27 2.69 -13.46
N VAL A 91 28.18 1.98 -12.33
CA VAL A 91 27.71 0.58 -12.26
C VAL A 91 26.19 0.55 -12.33
N ALA A 92 25.52 1.40 -11.55
CA ALA A 92 24.06 1.49 -11.53
C ALA A 92 23.48 1.84 -12.91
N ASP A 93 24.17 2.68 -13.69
CA ASP A 93 23.72 3.12 -15.01
C ASP A 93 23.62 1.97 -16.02
N GLN A 94 24.31 0.86 -15.79
CA GLN A 94 24.28 -0.35 -16.63
C GLN A 94 23.17 -1.34 -16.19
N GLN A 95 22.50 -1.08 -15.07
CA GLN A 95 21.46 -1.96 -14.54
C GLN A 95 20.14 -1.69 -15.29
N ALA A 96 19.61 -2.71 -15.95
CA ALA A 96 18.38 -2.62 -16.74
C ALA A 96 17.12 -2.59 -15.86
N ILE A 97 16.88 -1.44 -15.22
CA ILE A 97 15.81 -1.24 -14.24
C ILE A 97 14.57 -0.53 -14.81
N PHE A 98 14.69 0.21 -15.91
CA PHE A 98 13.57 0.97 -16.48
C PHE A 98 12.67 0.08 -17.31
N VAL A 99 11.40 -0.02 -16.91
CA VAL A 99 10.37 -0.73 -17.67
C VAL A 99 9.72 0.22 -18.67
N ILE A 100 9.79 -0.12 -19.96
CA ILE A 100 9.15 0.63 -21.04
C ILE A 100 8.31 -0.37 -21.86
N ASP A 101 7.00 -0.27 -21.72
CA ASP A 101 6.04 -1.17 -22.39
C ASP A 101 5.38 -0.54 -23.63
N ASP A 102 5.42 0.79 -23.77
CA ASP A 102 4.75 1.47 -24.87
C ASP A 102 5.59 1.42 -26.17
N PRO A 103 5.08 0.83 -27.27
CA PRO A 103 5.83 0.68 -28.51
C PRO A 103 6.26 1.98 -29.17
N GLU A 104 5.48 3.06 -29.01
CA GLU A 104 5.81 4.36 -29.58
C GLU A 104 6.96 5.01 -28.81
N VAL A 105 6.99 4.86 -27.48
CA VAL A 105 8.12 5.26 -26.66
C VAL A 105 9.37 4.45 -27.00
N ILE A 106 9.26 3.13 -27.18
CA ILE A 106 10.38 2.28 -27.61
C ILE A 106 10.92 2.72 -28.99
N SER A 107 10.03 3.06 -29.92
CA SER A 107 10.42 3.57 -31.23
C SER A 107 11.11 4.93 -31.14
N LEU A 108 10.68 5.81 -30.23
CA LEU A 108 11.28 7.12 -30.00
C LEU A 108 12.72 7.02 -29.51
N ILE A 109 12.98 6.11 -28.56
CA ILE A 109 14.32 5.94 -27.97
C ILE A 109 15.29 5.16 -28.86
N GLY A 110 14.86 4.75 -30.07
CA GLY A 110 15.73 4.08 -31.06
C GLY A 110 16.43 2.81 -30.56
N ALA A 111 16.03 2.27 -29.41
CA ALA A 111 16.78 1.25 -28.72
C ALA A 111 16.62 -0.07 -29.47
N LYS A 112 17.74 -0.64 -29.93
CA LYS A 112 17.75 -2.02 -30.44
C LYS A 112 17.18 -2.91 -29.34
N GLN A 113 16.09 -3.62 -29.64
CA GLN A 113 15.41 -4.51 -28.71
C GLN A 113 16.44 -5.31 -27.89
N THR A 114 16.51 -5.04 -26.58
CA THR A 114 17.40 -5.76 -25.67
C THR A 114 16.92 -7.21 -25.56
N LYS A 115 17.82 -8.14 -25.17
CA LYS A 115 17.48 -9.56 -25.01
C LYS A 115 16.32 -9.80 -24.02
N ASN A 116 16.08 -8.87 -23.10
CA ASN A 116 14.97 -8.86 -22.14
C ASN A 116 13.94 -7.80 -22.57
N ARG A 117 12.86 -8.27 -23.19
CA ARG A 117 12.01 -7.51 -24.14
C ARG A 117 11.57 -6.08 -23.79
N ASN A 118 11.54 -5.61 -22.53
CA ASN A 118 11.03 -4.28 -22.16
C ASN A 118 11.89 -3.55 -21.09
N TYR A 119 13.10 -4.03 -20.80
CA TYR A 119 13.95 -3.46 -19.74
C TYR A 119 15.16 -2.74 -20.31
N PHE A 120 15.36 -1.50 -19.84
CA PHE A 120 16.42 -0.59 -20.30
C PHE A 120 17.24 -0.09 -19.11
N SER A 121 18.53 0.11 -19.35
CA SER A 121 19.43 0.74 -18.40
C SER A 121 19.43 2.26 -18.58
N PHE A 122 19.94 3.02 -17.59
CA PHE A 122 20.10 4.46 -17.77
C PHE A 122 21.05 4.77 -18.93
N ALA A 123 22.09 3.95 -19.11
CA ALA A 123 23.03 4.06 -20.22
C ALA A 123 22.34 3.90 -21.58
N ASP A 124 21.38 2.98 -21.71
CA ASP A 124 20.61 2.80 -22.95
C ASP A 124 19.77 4.05 -23.29
N LEU A 125 19.27 4.76 -22.27
CA LEU A 125 18.41 5.93 -22.44
C LEU A 125 19.18 7.25 -22.60
N SER A 126 20.45 7.29 -22.20
CA SER A 126 21.26 8.50 -22.09
C SER A 126 21.26 9.41 -23.33
N SER A 127 21.32 8.83 -24.53
CA SER A 127 21.33 9.55 -25.80
C SER A 127 19.97 10.11 -26.24
N HIS A 128 18.89 9.72 -25.56
CA HIS A 128 17.51 10.08 -25.90
C HIS A 128 16.82 10.89 -24.79
N LEU A 129 17.52 11.22 -23.71
CA LEU A 129 16.95 11.92 -22.56
C LEU A 129 16.39 13.30 -22.90
N ASP A 130 17.06 14.04 -23.79
CA ASP A 130 16.61 15.36 -24.24
C ASP A 130 15.27 15.28 -24.97
N GLU A 131 15.09 14.27 -25.82
CA GLU A 131 13.85 14.07 -26.55
C GLU A 131 12.73 13.58 -25.61
N VAL A 132 13.04 12.65 -24.70
CA VAL A 132 12.09 12.21 -23.65
C VAL A 132 11.62 13.40 -22.82
N GLN A 133 12.54 14.27 -22.38
CA GLN A 133 12.22 15.47 -21.62
C GLN A 133 11.36 16.44 -22.42
N LYS A 134 11.70 16.69 -23.70
CA LYS A 134 10.93 17.59 -24.57
C LYS A 134 9.50 17.11 -24.77
N GLN A 135 9.32 15.83 -25.05
CA GLN A 135 8.00 15.23 -25.23
C GLN A 135 7.20 15.25 -23.92
N ALA A 136 7.81 14.88 -22.79
CA ALA A 136 7.19 14.93 -21.47
C ALA A 136 6.77 16.36 -21.10
N ALA A 137 7.64 17.35 -21.30
CA ALA A 137 7.35 18.76 -21.01
C ALA A 137 6.15 19.29 -21.83
N SER A 138 5.97 18.82 -23.07
CA SER A 138 4.81 19.17 -23.89
C SER A 138 3.50 18.54 -23.38
N ALA A 139 3.58 17.35 -22.77
CA ALA A 139 2.44 16.58 -22.29
C ALA A 139 2.05 16.90 -20.84
N GLN A 140 2.98 17.40 -20.02
CA GLN A 140 2.79 17.62 -18.59
C GLN A 140 1.66 18.62 -18.26
N PRO A 141 1.48 19.75 -19.00
CA PRO A 141 0.37 20.67 -18.79
C PRO A 141 -1.02 20.08 -19.08
N ILE A 142 -1.09 18.99 -19.86
CA ILE A 142 -2.35 18.30 -20.18
C ILE A 142 -2.78 17.51 -18.94
N SER A 143 -4.04 17.64 -18.53
CA SER A 143 -4.62 16.85 -17.44
C SER A 143 -4.49 15.35 -17.75
N ALA A 144 -4.11 14.54 -16.75
CA ALA A 144 -3.84 13.11 -16.93
C ALA A 144 -4.93 12.38 -17.73
N GLN A 145 -6.21 12.66 -17.44
CA GLN A 145 -7.38 12.03 -18.08
C GLN A 145 -7.55 12.36 -19.57
N LYS A 146 -6.86 13.39 -20.05
CA LYS A 146 -6.91 13.84 -21.46
C LYS A 146 -5.64 13.48 -22.22
N ARG A 147 -4.64 12.91 -21.55
CA ARG A 147 -3.40 12.49 -22.21
C ARG A 147 -3.66 11.26 -23.06
N THR A 148 -3.06 11.23 -24.25
CA THR A 148 -3.00 10.01 -25.06
C THR A 148 -2.16 8.95 -24.35
N ARG A 149 -2.26 7.68 -24.79
CA ARG A 149 -1.44 6.59 -24.25
C ARG A 149 0.05 6.93 -24.29
N PHE A 150 0.55 7.40 -25.43
CA PHE A 150 1.93 7.83 -25.61
C PHE A 150 2.32 8.98 -24.66
N GLN A 151 1.49 10.01 -24.55
CA GLN A 151 1.73 11.15 -23.64
C GLN A 151 1.81 10.71 -22.17
N SER A 152 0.94 9.80 -21.75
CA SER A 152 1.01 9.23 -20.40
C SER A 152 2.28 8.39 -20.22
N ALA A 153 2.63 7.56 -21.21
CA ALA A 153 3.82 6.72 -21.16
C ALA A 153 5.13 7.53 -21.11
N ILE A 154 5.25 8.60 -21.90
CA ILE A 154 6.46 9.43 -21.95
C ILE A 154 6.64 10.28 -20.68
N VAL A 155 5.54 10.82 -20.12
CA VAL A 155 5.59 11.52 -18.82
C VAL A 155 6.01 10.57 -17.71
N ASN A 156 5.42 9.36 -17.66
CA ASN A 156 5.79 8.35 -16.67
C ASN A 156 7.26 7.92 -16.81
N LEU A 157 7.77 7.76 -18.04
CA LEU A 157 9.19 7.46 -18.26
C LEU A 157 10.08 8.60 -17.77
N PHE A 158 9.75 9.84 -18.12
CA PHE A 158 10.50 11.01 -17.68
C PHE A 158 10.54 11.11 -16.14
N ASP A 159 9.41 10.94 -15.46
CA ASP A 159 9.35 11.00 -13.99
C ASP A 159 10.23 9.92 -13.34
N ARG A 160 10.23 8.69 -13.88
CA ARG A 160 11.10 7.59 -13.41
C ARG A 160 12.58 7.88 -13.62
N VAL A 161 12.94 8.38 -14.82
CA VAL A 161 14.31 8.74 -15.17
C VAL A 161 14.79 9.90 -14.31
N TYR A 162 13.95 10.91 -14.10
CA TYR A 162 14.28 12.07 -13.28
C TYR A 162 14.44 11.70 -11.81
N LEU A 163 13.60 10.79 -11.28
CA LEU A 163 13.78 10.23 -9.95
C LEU A 163 15.17 9.57 -9.80
N TYR A 164 15.52 8.67 -10.73
CA TYR A 164 16.84 8.05 -10.75
C TYR A 164 17.97 9.08 -10.85
N TYR A 165 17.82 10.07 -11.73
CA TYR A 165 18.79 11.15 -11.92
C TYR A 165 19.01 11.97 -10.64
N LYS A 166 17.95 12.27 -9.88
CA LYS A 166 18.08 12.92 -8.57
C LYS A 166 18.79 12.01 -7.56
N LEU A 167 18.41 10.74 -7.47
CA LEU A 167 19.00 9.79 -6.52
C LEU A 167 20.51 9.66 -6.73
N ARG A 168 20.96 9.40 -7.97
CA ARG A 168 22.39 9.24 -8.27
C ARG A 168 23.24 10.49 -8.01
N ASN A 169 22.61 11.66 -7.93
CA ASN A 169 23.23 12.95 -7.68
C ASN A 169 22.96 13.48 -6.26
N THR A 170 22.40 12.67 -5.35
CA THR A 170 21.98 13.15 -4.02
C THR A 170 23.15 13.31 -3.04
N LEU A 171 24.12 12.38 -3.06
CA LEU A 171 25.26 12.41 -2.14
C LEU A 171 26.54 12.95 -2.78
N GLN A 172 26.68 12.79 -4.10
CA GLN A 172 27.80 13.25 -4.91
C GLN A 172 27.30 13.44 -6.35
N LEU A 173 27.90 14.35 -7.11
CA LEU A 173 27.56 14.51 -8.53
C LEU A 173 28.12 13.32 -9.31
N ALA A 174 27.30 12.74 -10.18
CA ALA A 174 27.74 11.66 -11.04
C ALA A 174 28.91 12.11 -11.94
N GLY A 175 29.97 11.30 -11.97
CA GLY A 175 31.21 11.65 -12.67
C GLY A 175 32.23 12.44 -11.83
N SER A 176 31.90 12.83 -10.59
CA SER A 176 32.89 13.38 -9.67
C SER A 176 33.82 12.28 -9.12
N PRO A 177 35.04 12.61 -8.65
CA PRO A 177 35.96 11.65 -8.02
C PRO A 177 35.45 11.09 -6.67
N GLY A 178 34.32 11.59 -6.17
CA GLY A 178 33.65 11.09 -4.98
C GLY A 178 33.56 12.11 -3.84
N LEU A 179 32.80 11.79 -2.79
CA LEU A 179 32.56 12.71 -1.66
C LEU A 179 33.84 13.05 -0.89
N GLY A 180 34.79 12.12 -0.80
CA GLY A 180 36.09 12.38 -0.15
C GLY A 180 36.90 13.46 -0.85
N TRP A 181 36.85 13.51 -2.18
CA TRP A 181 37.47 14.57 -2.98
C TRP A 181 36.73 15.90 -2.79
N GLU A 182 35.39 15.88 -2.74
CA GLU A 182 34.60 17.09 -2.54
C GLU A 182 34.99 17.80 -1.22
N LEU A 183 35.16 17.02 -0.14
CA LEU A 183 35.63 17.53 1.15
C LEU A 183 37.05 18.11 1.11
N GLN A 184 37.93 17.60 0.24
CA GLN A 184 39.28 18.14 0.06
C GLN A 184 39.29 19.40 -0.83
N SER A 185 38.27 19.55 -1.69
CA SER A 185 38.12 20.66 -2.63
C SER A 185 37.41 21.90 -2.05
N LEU A 186 37.05 21.86 -0.76
CA LEU A 186 36.39 22.97 -0.06
C LEU A 186 37.18 24.28 -0.21
N GLY A 187 36.46 25.39 -0.38
CA GLY A 187 37.05 26.72 -0.58
C GLY A 187 37.50 27.05 -2.01
N THR A 188 37.40 26.12 -2.97
CA THR A 188 37.62 26.44 -4.39
C THR A 188 36.42 27.17 -5.02
N PRO A 189 36.60 28.10 -5.97
CA PRO A 189 35.50 28.81 -6.63
C PRO A 189 34.49 27.85 -7.29
N GLU A 190 34.96 26.76 -7.88
CA GLU A 190 34.14 25.78 -8.57
C GLU A 190 33.34 24.89 -7.60
N ALA A 191 33.78 24.74 -6.35
CA ALA A 191 33.06 23.97 -5.34
C ALA A 191 31.70 24.59 -5.00
N ALA A 192 31.59 25.92 -5.00
CA ALA A 192 30.33 26.60 -4.70
C ALA A 192 29.20 26.20 -5.67
N LEU A 193 29.50 26.16 -6.98
CA LEU A 193 28.54 25.73 -8.00
C LEU A 193 28.15 24.26 -7.82
N ARG A 194 29.12 23.37 -7.60
CA ARG A 194 28.84 21.95 -7.38
C ARG A 194 28.00 21.70 -6.12
N HIS A 195 28.24 22.44 -5.04
CA HIS A 195 27.44 22.31 -3.82
C HIS A 195 26.01 22.82 -4.00
N GLN A 196 25.82 23.87 -4.83
CA GLN A 196 24.50 24.34 -5.22
C GLN A 196 23.77 23.28 -6.04
N ASP A 197 24.42 22.67 -7.03
CA ASP A 197 23.86 21.58 -7.83
C ASP A 197 23.46 20.38 -6.96
N LEU A 198 24.35 19.96 -6.03
CA LEU A 198 24.04 18.93 -5.04
C LEU A 198 22.82 19.27 -4.19
N THR A 199 22.68 20.53 -3.79
CA THR A 199 21.53 20.98 -3.00
C THR A 199 20.23 20.90 -3.80
N GLN A 200 20.26 21.28 -5.08
CA GLN A 200 19.09 21.25 -5.96
C GLN A 200 18.69 19.83 -6.35
N LEU A 201 19.68 18.96 -6.61
CA LEU A 201 19.49 17.59 -7.05
C LEU A 201 19.21 16.62 -5.90
N ALA A 202 19.47 17.00 -4.65
CA ALA A 202 19.17 16.18 -3.49
C ALA A 202 17.70 15.70 -3.49
N HIS A 203 17.52 14.39 -3.50
CA HIS A 203 16.19 13.78 -3.36
C HIS A 203 15.79 13.65 -1.89
N PHE A 204 16.75 13.39 -1.01
CA PHE A 204 16.58 13.25 0.43
C PHE A 204 17.69 13.98 1.19
N ARG A 205 17.49 14.14 2.50
CA ARG A 205 18.48 14.71 3.43
C ARG A 205 18.90 13.63 4.41
N MET A 206 20.20 13.35 4.51
CA MET A 206 20.74 12.26 5.33
C MET A 206 21.53 12.75 6.55
N LEU A 207 21.86 14.05 6.61
CA LEU A 207 22.65 14.60 7.69
C LEU A 207 21.70 15.09 8.79
N PRO A 208 21.67 14.44 9.97
CA PRO A 208 20.75 14.80 11.04
C PRO A 208 21.12 16.17 11.63
N PRO A 209 20.13 16.96 12.08
CA PRO A 209 20.42 18.22 12.74
C PRO A 209 21.19 18.02 14.05
N ALA A 210 21.91 19.05 14.49
CA ALA A 210 22.50 19.06 15.83
C ALA A 210 21.42 18.95 16.92
N THR A 211 21.74 18.39 18.07
CA THR A 211 20.76 18.04 19.13
C THR A 211 19.93 19.23 19.63
N ALA A 212 20.46 20.46 19.56
CA ALA A 212 19.76 21.69 19.97
C ALA A 212 19.01 22.40 18.82
N ALA A 213 19.12 21.92 17.58
CA ALA A 213 18.48 22.52 16.42
C ALA A 213 17.06 22.00 16.23
N ASN A 214 16.31 22.64 15.33
CA ASN A 214 14.98 22.18 14.93
C ASN A 214 15.04 20.69 14.50
N PRO A 215 14.20 19.81 15.08
CA PRO A 215 14.14 18.38 14.74
C PRO A 215 14.04 18.05 13.25
N ASP A 216 13.46 18.95 12.45
CA ASP A 216 13.22 18.77 11.02
C ASP A 216 14.32 19.39 10.14
N ALA A 217 15.33 20.04 10.73
CA ALA A 217 16.41 20.73 10.02
C ALA A 217 17.52 19.79 9.48
N TRP A 218 17.13 18.61 8.99
CA TRP A 218 18.05 17.72 8.28
C TRP A 218 18.67 18.44 7.09
N GLN A 219 19.92 18.11 6.78
CA GLN A 219 20.66 18.72 5.68
C GLN A 219 20.97 17.69 4.58
N SER A 220 20.91 18.15 3.34
CA SER A 220 21.55 17.45 2.22
C SER A 220 23.07 17.63 2.29
N VAL A 221 23.81 16.79 1.58
CA VAL A 221 25.27 16.91 1.47
C VAL A 221 25.67 18.28 0.90
N GLY A 222 25.00 18.74 -0.18
CA GLY A 222 25.25 20.05 -0.77
C GLY A 222 25.04 21.21 0.21
N GLN A 223 24.00 21.17 1.05
CA GLN A 223 23.75 22.19 2.07
C GLN A 223 24.85 22.20 3.14
N ALA A 224 25.26 21.03 3.62
CA ALA A 224 26.31 20.95 4.64
C ALA A 224 27.66 21.41 4.08
N LEU A 225 28.02 21.02 2.85
CA LEU A 225 29.24 21.48 2.19
C LEU A 225 29.21 23.01 1.92
N SER A 226 28.06 23.54 1.51
CA SER A 226 27.86 24.99 1.34
C SER A 226 28.04 25.74 2.66
N ALA A 227 27.52 25.19 3.76
CA ALA A 227 27.69 25.78 5.09
C ALA A 227 29.17 25.83 5.50
N VAL A 228 29.94 24.78 5.19
CA VAL A 228 31.40 24.77 5.46
C VAL A 228 32.12 25.85 4.65
N ASN A 229 31.80 26.00 3.36
CA ASN A 229 32.35 27.10 2.54
C ASN A 229 31.97 28.49 3.10
N ALA A 230 30.84 28.61 3.79
CA ALA A 230 30.40 29.84 4.46
C ALA A 230 31.03 30.04 5.86
N GLY A 231 31.97 29.17 6.26
CA GLY A 231 32.71 29.27 7.53
C GLY A 231 32.13 28.43 8.68
N ALA A 232 31.15 27.57 8.43
CA ALA A 232 30.68 26.61 9.44
C ALA A 232 31.67 25.43 9.61
N GLY A 233 31.59 24.74 10.74
CA GLY A 233 32.34 23.49 10.96
C GLY A 233 31.82 22.35 10.07
N VAL A 234 32.70 21.37 9.77
CA VAL A 234 32.32 20.17 9.01
C VAL A 234 31.29 19.36 9.79
N HIS A 235 30.15 19.07 9.15
CA HIS A 235 29.12 18.24 9.76
C HIS A 235 29.68 16.84 10.08
N PRO A 236 29.51 16.31 11.30
CA PRO A 236 30.19 15.09 11.75
C PRO A 236 29.83 13.84 10.92
N ALA A 237 28.65 13.82 10.32
CA ALA A 237 28.21 12.73 9.44
C ALA A 237 28.85 12.72 8.04
N LEU A 238 29.48 13.83 7.59
CA LEU A 238 30.10 13.88 6.25
C LEU A 238 31.34 12.98 6.14
N VAL A 239 32.14 12.90 7.20
CA VAL A 239 33.38 12.11 7.22
C VAL A 239 33.11 10.60 7.12
N PRO A 240 32.27 9.97 7.98
CA PRO A 240 31.95 8.56 7.84
C PRO A 240 31.24 8.26 6.51
N LEU A 241 30.43 9.20 6.00
CA LEU A 241 29.81 9.05 4.68
C LEU A 241 30.83 9.00 3.55
N ALA A 242 31.84 9.87 3.57
CA ALA A 242 32.94 9.86 2.60
C ALA A 242 33.79 8.58 2.70
N LYS A 243 34.06 8.09 3.93
CA LYS A 243 34.75 6.82 4.16
C LYS A 243 33.96 5.64 3.60
N MET A 244 32.64 5.59 3.82
CA MET A 244 31.76 4.57 3.24
C MET A 244 31.80 4.60 1.71
N ASN A 245 31.70 5.77 1.11
CA ASN A 245 31.78 5.94 -0.35
C ASN A 245 33.11 5.40 -0.91
N ALA A 246 34.24 5.83 -0.35
CA ALA A 246 35.56 5.38 -0.78
C ALA A 246 35.74 3.85 -0.62
N ALA A 247 35.34 3.30 0.53
CA ALA A 247 35.44 1.86 0.81
C ALA A 247 34.55 1.03 -0.14
N TYR A 248 33.35 1.50 -0.45
CA TYR A 248 32.44 0.81 -1.38
C TYR A 248 32.95 0.83 -2.82
N VAL A 249 33.54 1.95 -3.25
CA VAL A 249 34.20 2.07 -4.56
C VAL A 249 35.42 1.15 -4.66
N ALA A 250 36.19 1.01 -3.58
CA ALA A 250 37.36 0.14 -3.49
C ALA A 250 37.04 -1.35 -3.25
N ASP A 251 35.76 -1.72 -3.17
CA ASP A 251 35.28 -3.07 -2.82
C ASP A 251 35.78 -3.59 -1.45
N ASP A 252 36.04 -2.68 -0.50
CA ASP A 252 36.49 -2.99 0.86
C ASP A 252 35.32 -3.02 1.86
N ALA A 253 34.75 -4.21 2.03
CA ALA A 253 33.64 -4.43 2.95
C ALA A 253 33.99 -4.19 4.43
N ALA A 254 35.23 -4.40 4.85
CA ALA A 254 35.62 -4.22 6.24
C ALA A 254 35.63 -2.74 6.61
N SER A 255 36.29 -1.91 5.80
CA SER A 255 36.32 -0.46 5.99
C SER A 255 34.94 0.17 5.83
N PHE A 256 34.12 -0.34 4.90
CA PHE A 256 32.74 0.11 4.75
C PHE A 256 31.93 -0.13 6.04
N ASN A 257 31.97 -1.36 6.57
CA ASN A 257 31.20 -1.72 7.76
C ASN A 257 31.67 -0.92 9.00
N ALA A 258 32.97 -0.62 9.10
CA ALA A 258 33.51 0.23 10.15
C ALA A 258 33.02 1.69 10.03
N ALA A 259 33.04 2.26 8.81
CA ALA A 259 32.53 3.61 8.56
C ALA A 259 31.02 3.72 8.76
N LEU A 260 30.25 2.67 8.46
CA LEU A 260 28.83 2.58 8.75
C LEU A 260 28.56 2.56 10.27
N ALA A 261 29.37 1.84 11.04
CA ALA A 261 29.27 1.86 12.50
C ALA A 261 29.56 3.27 13.07
N GLU A 262 30.55 3.97 12.50
CA GLU A 262 30.86 5.37 12.84
C GLU A 262 29.67 6.29 12.52
N MET A 263 29.06 6.15 11.34
CA MET A 263 27.85 6.90 10.94
C MET A 263 26.69 6.65 11.93
N ASN A 264 26.43 5.40 12.29
CA ASN A 264 25.40 5.06 13.28
C ASN A 264 25.70 5.69 14.65
N GLY A 265 26.96 5.75 15.06
CA GLY A 265 27.39 6.46 16.27
C GLY A 265 27.03 7.95 16.20
N VAL A 266 27.36 8.62 15.10
CA VAL A 266 27.01 10.04 14.88
C VAL A 266 25.50 10.26 14.94
N VAL A 267 24.71 9.44 14.23
CA VAL A 267 23.26 9.58 14.22
C VAL A 267 22.67 9.31 15.61
N THR A 268 23.19 8.33 16.36
CA THR A 268 22.75 8.04 17.73
C THR A 268 22.99 9.23 18.66
N THR A 269 24.14 9.91 18.52
CA THR A 269 24.46 11.10 19.32
C THR A 269 23.58 12.30 18.95
N LEU A 270 23.36 12.53 17.65
CA LEU A 270 22.63 13.73 17.19
C LEU A 270 21.11 13.57 17.27
N LYS A 271 20.58 12.39 16.94
CA LYS A 271 19.14 12.12 16.84
C LYS A 271 18.80 10.65 17.19
N PRO A 272 18.84 10.26 18.48
CA PRO A 272 18.64 8.86 18.89
C PRO A 272 17.27 8.29 18.47
N ASP A 273 16.20 9.10 18.55
CA ASP A 273 14.84 8.67 18.19
C ASP A 273 14.71 8.25 16.72
N ALA A 274 15.49 8.86 15.82
CA ALA A 274 15.41 8.60 14.38
C ALA A 274 15.88 7.18 14.02
N LEU A 275 16.90 6.66 14.71
CA LEU A 275 17.40 5.30 14.48
C LEU A 275 16.40 4.25 14.95
N GLY A 276 15.79 4.43 16.12
CA GLY A 276 14.75 3.54 16.63
C GLY A 276 13.55 3.50 15.69
N HIS A 277 13.12 4.67 15.21
CA HIS A 277 12.04 4.79 14.23
C HIS A 277 12.37 4.08 12.91
N ALA A 278 13.54 4.36 12.34
CA ALA A 278 14.01 3.73 11.11
C ALA A 278 14.10 2.20 11.23
N SER A 279 14.59 1.70 12.37
CA SER A 279 14.71 0.25 12.65
C SER A 279 13.34 -0.44 12.71
N ASN A 280 12.35 0.22 13.31
CA ASN A 280 10.99 -0.31 13.39
C ASN A 280 10.32 -0.35 12.00
N GLU A 281 10.50 0.67 11.17
CA GLU A 281 9.96 0.69 9.80
C GLU A 281 10.68 -0.33 8.91
N LEU A 282 12.00 -0.48 9.05
CA LEU A 282 12.77 -1.51 8.35
C LEU A 282 12.26 -2.92 8.68
N LEU A 283 12.02 -3.20 9.97
CA LEU A 283 11.44 -4.47 10.40
C LEU A 283 10.04 -4.68 9.80
N PHE A 284 9.21 -3.64 9.80
CA PHE A 284 7.88 -3.68 9.20
C PHE A 284 7.93 -3.99 7.68
N ASN A 285 8.81 -3.31 6.95
CA ASN A 285 9.00 -3.51 5.51
C ASN A 285 9.47 -4.92 5.19
N ARG A 286 10.35 -5.50 6.01
CA ARG A 286 10.85 -6.87 5.84
C ARG A 286 9.79 -7.92 6.19
N ALA A 287 9.05 -7.71 7.27
CA ALA A 287 7.99 -8.63 7.69
C ALA A 287 6.83 -8.73 6.69
N GLN A 288 6.62 -7.69 5.86
CA GLN A 288 5.55 -7.61 4.85
C GLN A 288 4.20 -8.16 5.35
N PRO A 289 3.69 -7.68 6.52
CA PRO A 289 2.59 -8.35 7.22
C PRO A 289 1.32 -8.47 6.37
N PHE A 290 1.06 -7.53 5.47
CA PHE A 290 -0.10 -7.60 4.57
C PHE A 290 0.07 -8.61 3.44
N PHE A 291 1.27 -8.81 2.90
CA PHE A 291 1.52 -9.86 1.91
C PHE A 291 1.43 -11.26 2.54
N VAL A 292 1.98 -11.41 3.76
CA VAL A 292 1.85 -12.63 4.56
C VAL A 292 0.39 -12.89 4.90
N GLY A 293 -0.33 -11.89 5.40
CA GLY A 293 -1.76 -11.97 5.71
C GLY A 293 -2.60 -12.36 4.49
N LEU A 294 -2.34 -11.75 3.33
CA LEU A 294 -2.98 -12.09 2.05
C LEU A 294 -2.77 -13.56 1.69
N SER A 295 -1.55 -14.07 1.84
CA SER A 295 -1.22 -15.48 1.57
C SER A 295 -1.98 -16.43 2.51
N ILE A 296 -2.09 -16.08 3.80
CA ILE A 296 -2.82 -16.89 4.78
C ILE A 296 -4.33 -16.82 4.53
N TYR A 297 -4.91 -15.66 4.18
CA TYR A 297 -6.32 -15.55 3.80
C TYR A 297 -6.65 -16.41 2.57
N PHE A 298 -5.77 -16.39 1.56
CA PHE A 298 -5.93 -17.24 0.39
C PHE A 298 -5.89 -18.72 0.75
N ALA A 299 -4.92 -19.15 1.57
CA ALA A 299 -4.86 -20.52 2.07
C ALA A 299 -6.12 -20.92 2.86
N ALA A 300 -6.62 -20.04 3.74
CA ALA A 300 -7.85 -20.25 4.51
C ALA A 300 -9.05 -20.47 3.58
N PHE A 301 -9.17 -19.67 2.51
CA PHE A 301 -10.23 -19.80 1.52
C PHE A 301 -10.14 -21.13 0.76
N ILE A 302 -8.96 -21.50 0.27
CA ILE A 302 -8.75 -22.76 -0.46
C ILE A 302 -9.07 -23.97 0.43
N VAL A 303 -8.57 -24.00 1.67
CA VAL A 303 -8.87 -25.07 2.64
C VAL A 303 -10.37 -25.17 2.89
N LEU A 304 -11.07 -24.04 2.97
CA LEU A 304 -12.51 -24.01 3.15
C LEU A 304 -13.25 -24.56 1.92
N CYS A 305 -12.86 -24.22 0.70
CA CYS A 305 -13.44 -24.78 -0.52
C CYS A 305 -13.25 -26.30 -0.58
N ILE A 306 -12.07 -26.80 -0.23
CA ILE A 306 -11.80 -28.25 -0.15
C ILE A 306 -12.66 -28.90 0.93
N SER A 307 -12.93 -28.22 2.05
CA SER A 307 -13.78 -28.73 3.14
C SER A 307 -15.20 -29.08 2.71
N TRP A 308 -15.69 -28.48 1.62
CA TRP A 308 -17.03 -28.77 1.09
C TRP A 308 -17.10 -30.11 0.34
N ILE A 309 -15.95 -30.65 -0.06
CA ILE A 309 -15.83 -31.91 -0.83
C ILE A 309 -15.21 -33.00 0.04
N TYR A 310 -14.26 -32.66 0.91
CA TYR A 310 -13.43 -33.62 1.64
C TYR A 310 -13.28 -33.26 3.12
N LYS A 311 -13.65 -34.19 4.01
CA LYS A 311 -13.46 -34.13 5.48
C LYS A 311 -13.81 -32.76 6.13
N PRO A 312 -15.07 -32.30 6.04
CA PRO A 312 -15.49 -30.99 6.56
C PRO A 312 -15.20 -30.80 8.06
N GLU A 313 -15.32 -31.87 8.85
CA GLU A 313 -15.04 -31.90 10.29
C GLU A 313 -13.60 -31.54 10.67
N LEU A 314 -12.63 -31.75 9.77
CA LEU A 314 -11.22 -31.38 9.99
C LEU A 314 -10.88 -30.06 9.30
N LEU A 315 -11.33 -29.87 8.05
CA LEU A 315 -10.91 -28.74 7.23
C LEU A 315 -11.61 -27.43 7.59
N ARG A 316 -12.87 -27.43 8.05
CA ARG A 316 -13.54 -26.19 8.47
C ARG A 316 -12.88 -25.55 9.70
N PRO A 317 -12.58 -26.29 10.79
CA PRO A 317 -11.81 -25.72 11.90
C PRO A 317 -10.42 -25.25 11.50
N THR A 318 -9.77 -25.94 10.55
CA THR A 318 -8.45 -25.57 10.03
C THR A 318 -8.51 -24.24 9.26
N ALA A 319 -9.49 -24.09 8.35
CA ALA A 319 -9.72 -22.83 7.64
C ALA A 319 -10.01 -21.68 8.61
N TYR A 320 -10.82 -21.92 9.64
CA TYR A 320 -11.08 -20.92 10.68
C TYR A 320 -9.82 -20.56 11.48
N ALA A 321 -8.98 -21.53 11.85
CA ALA A 321 -7.71 -21.26 12.52
C ALA A 321 -6.76 -20.42 11.65
N LEU A 322 -6.67 -20.72 10.35
CA LEU A 322 -5.90 -19.92 9.39
C LEU A 322 -6.47 -18.50 9.25
N LEU A 323 -7.79 -18.34 9.20
CA LEU A 323 -8.44 -17.02 9.18
C LEU A 323 -8.08 -16.20 10.41
N VAL A 324 -8.11 -16.81 11.60
CA VAL A 324 -7.71 -16.14 12.86
C VAL A 324 -6.23 -15.76 12.83
N SER A 325 -5.34 -16.65 12.36
CA SER A 325 -3.92 -16.33 12.19
C SER A 325 -3.71 -15.17 11.22
N ALA A 326 -4.41 -15.14 10.08
CA ALA A 326 -4.37 -14.03 9.14
C ALA A 326 -4.86 -12.73 9.79
N ALA A 327 -5.94 -12.77 10.57
CA ALA A 327 -6.46 -11.62 11.30
C ALA A 327 -5.46 -11.10 12.34
N ILE A 328 -4.71 -11.98 13.02
CA ILE A 328 -3.64 -11.59 13.95
C ILE A 328 -2.52 -10.87 13.20
N VAL A 329 -2.01 -11.44 12.09
CA VAL A 329 -0.95 -10.82 11.28
C VAL A 329 -1.42 -9.48 10.71
N HIS A 330 -2.65 -9.41 10.21
CA HIS A 330 -3.26 -8.17 9.72
C HIS A 330 -3.36 -7.12 10.83
N THR A 331 -3.78 -7.52 12.03
CA THR A 331 -3.88 -6.63 13.20
C THR A 331 -2.50 -6.09 13.59
N ILE A 332 -1.47 -6.96 13.67
CA ILE A 332 -0.10 -6.54 13.97
C ILE A 332 0.40 -5.54 12.91
N GLY A 333 0.17 -5.82 11.63
CA GLY A 333 0.55 -4.91 10.55
C GLY A 333 -0.15 -3.55 10.64
N LEU A 334 -1.45 -3.54 10.97
CA LEU A 334 -2.23 -2.32 11.15
C LEU A 334 -1.72 -1.48 12.32
N PHE A 335 -1.52 -2.10 13.49
CA PHE A 335 -1.03 -1.41 14.69
C PHE A 335 0.42 -0.95 14.54
N ALA A 336 1.29 -1.74 13.91
CA ALA A 336 2.65 -1.32 13.59
C ALA A 336 2.62 -0.04 12.73
N ARG A 337 1.73 0.05 11.74
CA ARG A 337 1.55 1.29 10.96
C ARG A 337 1.02 2.45 11.77
N ILE A 338 0.09 2.23 12.69
CA ILE A 338 -0.42 3.29 13.58
C ILE A 338 0.73 3.87 14.42
N ILE A 339 1.62 3.00 14.94
CA ILE A 339 2.80 3.39 15.72
C ILE A 339 3.80 4.14 14.84
N LEU A 340 4.11 3.63 13.65
CA LEU A 340 5.06 4.25 12.71
C LEU A 340 4.56 5.60 12.18
N GLN A 341 3.27 5.75 11.91
CA GLN A 341 2.73 7.01 11.41
C GLN A 341 2.41 7.99 12.55
N GLY A 342 2.17 7.51 13.77
CA GLY A 342 1.56 8.30 14.84
C GLY A 342 0.13 8.72 14.52
N ARG A 343 -0.54 8.00 13.60
CA ARG A 343 -1.86 8.32 13.03
C ARG A 343 -2.78 7.09 13.00
N PRO A 344 -4.11 7.30 13.09
CA PRO A 344 -5.11 6.26 12.80
C PRO A 344 -4.96 5.63 11.40
N PRO A 345 -5.46 4.41 11.17
CA PRO A 345 -5.17 3.62 9.98
C PRO A 345 -5.95 4.03 8.72
N VAL A 346 -6.35 5.29 8.59
CA VAL A 346 -7.22 5.81 7.51
C VAL A 346 -6.67 7.11 6.92
N THR A 347 -5.34 7.28 6.95
CA THR A 347 -4.60 8.43 6.43
C THR A 347 -4.68 8.60 4.91
N ASN A 348 -4.83 7.50 4.17
CA ASN A 348 -4.98 7.50 2.71
C ASN A 348 -5.83 6.33 2.20
N LEU A 349 -6.01 6.23 0.88
CA LEU A 349 -6.80 5.16 0.26
C LEU A 349 -6.21 3.77 0.50
N TYR A 350 -4.88 3.65 0.47
CA TYR A 350 -4.19 2.41 0.80
C TYR A 350 -4.55 1.95 2.23
N SER A 351 -4.36 2.82 3.22
CA SER A 351 -4.56 2.47 4.63
C SER A 351 -6.02 2.20 4.94
N SER A 352 -6.94 3.00 4.36
CA SER A 352 -8.38 2.75 4.49
C SER A 352 -8.79 1.41 3.87
N ALA A 353 -8.20 0.99 2.75
CA ALA A 353 -8.49 -0.32 2.16
C ALA A 353 -8.05 -1.48 3.06
N VAL A 354 -6.86 -1.37 3.65
CA VAL A 354 -6.38 -2.31 4.66
C VAL A 354 -7.35 -2.34 5.85
N PHE A 355 -7.76 -1.18 6.37
CA PHE A 355 -8.66 -1.07 7.52
C PHE A 355 -10.07 -1.64 7.25
N VAL A 356 -10.65 -1.38 6.07
CA VAL A 356 -11.95 -1.95 5.66
C VAL A 356 -11.90 -3.48 5.65
N GLY A 357 -10.84 -4.03 5.07
CA GLY A 357 -10.59 -5.47 5.06
C GLY A 357 -10.52 -6.06 6.45
N TRP A 358 -9.70 -5.45 7.32
CA TRP A 358 -9.56 -5.85 8.70
C TRP A 358 -10.90 -5.84 9.46
N ALA A 359 -11.67 -4.74 9.37
CA ALA A 359 -12.96 -4.63 10.04
C ALA A 359 -13.97 -5.68 9.52
N ALA A 360 -14.03 -5.92 8.21
CA ALA A 360 -14.86 -6.96 7.62
C ALA A 360 -14.46 -8.36 8.09
N VAL A 361 -13.15 -8.64 8.23
CA VAL A 361 -12.66 -9.92 8.77
C VAL A 361 -13.05 -10.10 10.23
N ILE A 362 -12.86 -9.08 11.08
CA ILE A 362 -13.25 -9.16 12.50
C ILE A 362 -14.76 -9.40 12.64
N LEU A 363 -15.58 -8.68 11.88
CA LEU A 363 -17.04 -8.91 11.84
C LEU A 363 -17.38 -10.32 11.35
N GLY A 364 -16.70 -10.81 10.30
CA GLY A 364 -16.90 -12.16 9.78
C GLY A 364 -16.49 -13.26 10.77
N ILE A 365 -15.45 -13.05 11.57
CA ILE A 365 -15.06 -13.94 12.69
C ILE A 365 -16.15 -13.97 13.77
N ILE A 366 -16.70 -12.81 14.13
CA ILE A 366 -17.81 -12.71 15.10
C ILE A 366 -19.03 -13.48 14.59
N VAL A 367 -19.40 -13.25 13.33
CA VAL A 367 -20.52 -13.93 12.66
C VAL A 367 -20.30 -15.44 12.60
N GLU A 368 -19.10 -15.91 12.23
CA GLU A 368 -18.79 -17.33 12.25
C GLU A 368 -18.93 -17.93 13.65
N ARG A 369 -18.49 -17.21 14.69
CA ARG A 369 -18.60 -17.69 16.08
C ARG A 369 -20.05 -17.83 16.55
N MET A 370 -20.94 -16.97 16.06
CA MET A 370 -22.37 -16.99 16.36
C MET A 370 -23.11 -18.10 15.61
N TYR A 371 -22.88 -18.26 14.30
CA TYR A 371 -23.67 -19.17 13.46
C TYR A 371 -23.01 -20.53 13.17
N ARG A 372 -21.67 -20.62 13.21
CA ARG A 372 -20.85 -21.86 13.11
C ARG A 372 -21.15 -22.75 11.89
N LYS A 373 -21.45 -22.14 10.73
CA LYS A 373 -21.75 -22.87 9.48
C LYS A 373 -20.60 -22.80 8.44
N GLY A 374 -19.49 -22.10 8.71
CA GLY A 374 -18.35 -21.91 7.81
C GLY A 374 -18.48 -20.73 6.83
N PHE A 375 -19.66 -20.13 6.69
CA PHE A 375 -19.90 -19.02 5.77
C PHE A 375 -19.27 -17.72 6.23
N GLY A 376 -19.24 -17.45 7.54
CA GLY A 376 -18.52 -16.28 8.07
C GLY A 376 -17.03 -16.38 7.77
N THR A 377 -16.48 -17.61 7.85
CA THR A 377 -15.09 -17.88 7.46
C THR A 377 -14.83 -17.61 5.98
N ALA A 378 -15.72 -18.10 5.09
CA ALA A 378 -15.59 -17.90 3.65
C ALA A 378 -15.56 -16.42 3.30
N VAL A 379 -16.58 -15.70 3.77
CA VAL A 379 -16.76 -14.29 3.44
C VAL A 379 -15.64 -13.45 4.02
N ALA A 380 -15.21 -13.71 5.26
CA ALA A 380 -14.09 -12.99 5.88
C ALA A 380 -12.76 -13.23 5.14
N ALA A 381 -12.47 -14.48 4.74
CA ALA A 381 -11.26 -14.81 4.01
C ALA A 381 -11.21 -14.13 2.64
N VAL A 382 -12.33 -14.16 1.90
CA VAL A 382 -12.44 -13.49 0.58
C VAL A 382 -12.37 -11.98 0.74
N ALA A 383 -13.08 -11.40 1.71
CA ALA A 383 -13.06 -9.96 1.96
C ALA A 383 -11.64 -9.49 2.31
N GLY A 384 -10.97 -10.14 3.27
CA GLY A 384 -9.61 -9.82 3.68
C GLY A 384 -8.60 -9.97 2.52
N PHE A 385 -8.70 -11.05 1.75
CA PHE A 385 -7.88 -11.25 0.55
C PHE A 385 -8.09 -10.15 -0.49
N ALA A 386 -9.34 -9.90 -0.88
CA ALA A 386 -9.69 -8.92 -1.92
C ALA A 386 -9.26 -7.50 -1.54
N THR A 387 -9.48 -7.08 -0.29
CA THR A 387 -9.08 -5.74 0.17
C THR A 387 -7.57 -5.55 0.22
N LEU A 388 -6.81 -6.61 0.55
CA LEU A 388 -5.34 -6.53 0.55
C LEU A 388 -4.77 -6.50 -0.88
N ILE A 389 -5.42 -7.17 -1.84
CA ILE A 389 -5.10 -7.00 -3.27
C ILE A 389 -5.38 -5.56 -3.71
N VAL A 390 -6.52 -4.99 -3.34
CA VAL A 390 -6.85 -3.59 -3.65
C VAL A 390 -5.80 -2.65 -3.04
N ALA A 391 -5.42 -2.87 -1.78
CA ALA A 391 -4.37 -2.09 -1.13
C ALA A 391 -3.03 -2.20 -1.87
N GLN A 392 -2.61 -3.40 -2.31
CA GLN A 392 -1.38 -3.56 -3.08
C GLN A 392 -1.37 -2.75 -4.39
N ASN A 393 -2.48 -2.77 -5.15
CA ASN A 393 -2.61 -1.98 -6.37
C ASN A 393 -2.58 -0.47 -6.09
N LEU A 394 -3.14 -0.03 -4.96
CA LEU A 394 -3.07 1.37 -4.52
C LEU A 394 -1.67 1.79 -4.06
N GLY A 395 -0.81 0.83 -3.70
CA GLY A 395 0.57 1.06 -3.25
C GLY A 395 1.61 1.08 -4.37
N GLU A 396 1.23 0.84 -5.63
CA GLU A 396 2.17 0.83 -6.77
C GLU A 396 2.87 2.19 -7.01
N GLY A 397 2.28 3.28 -6.51
CA GLY A 397 2.84 4.63 -6.58
C GLY A 397 4.10 4.87 -5.72
N GLY A 398 4.51 3.90 -4.88
CA GLY A 398 5.70 4.01 -4.04
C GLY A 398 5.36 4.05 -2.55
N ASP A 399 5.65 5.16 -1.88
CA ASP A 399 5.50 5.26 -0.42
C ASP A 399 4.02 5.26 -0.02
N THR A 400 3.62 4.34 0.85
CA THR A 400 2.26 4.25 1.37
C THR A 400 2.08 4.99 2.69
N MET A 401 3.16 5.58 3.24
CA MET A 401 3.20 6.34 4.49
C MET A 401 3.56 7.82 4.25
N GLU A 402 3.11 8.38 3.13
CA GLU A 402 3.30 9.80 2.79
C GLU A 402 2.67 10.74 3.81
N MET A 403 3.19 11.97 3.84
CA MET A 403 2.58 13.07 4.59
C MET A 403 1.19 13.39 4.03
N MET A 404 0.21 13.49 4.92
CA MET A 404 -1.16 13.78 4.51
C MET A 404 -1.33 15.26 4.11
N ARG A 405 -2.39 15.55 3.35
CA ARG A 405 -2.81 16.93 3.11
C ARG A 405 -3.21 17.61 4.42
N ALA A 406 -2.97 18.92 4.52
CA ALA A 406 -3.13 19.68 5.77
C ALA A 406 -4.51 19.53 6.46
N VAL A 407 -5.61 19.42 5.72
CA VAL A 407 -6.96 19.21 6.32
C VAL A 407 -7.06 17.87 7.06
N LEU A 408 -6.33 16.84 6.60
CA LEU A 408 -6.29 15.53 7.24
C LEU A 408 -5.40 15.52 8.48
N ASP A 409 -4.68 16.60 8.78
CA ASP A 409 -3.76 16.72 9.93
C ASP A 409 -4.49 16.92 11.28
N SER A 410 -5.59 16.20 11.49
CA SER A 410 -6.31 16.14 12.76
C SER A 410 -6.48 14.69 13.23
N ASN A 411 -5.71 14.31 14.24
CA ASN A 411 -5.80 12.97 14.84
C ASN A 411 -7.17 12.70 15.43
N PHE A 412 -7.82 13.71 16.01
CA PHE A 412 -9.14 13.56 16.60
C PHE A 412 -10.17 13.15 15.54
N TRP A 413 -10.27 13.88 14.43
CA TRP A 413 -11.25 13.61 13.39
C TRP A 413 -10.92 12.36 12.59
N LEU A 414 -9.65 12.11 12.33
CA LEU A 414 -9.22 10.87 11.67
C LEU A 414 -9.54 9.64 12.53
N ALA A 415 -9.37 9.73 13.85
CA ALA A 415 -9.60 8.63 14.79
C ALA A 415 -11.08 8.39 15.11
N THR A 416 -11.94 9.40 14.95
CA THR A 416 -13.36 9.33 15.30
C THR A 416 -14.25 9.23 14.07
N HIS A 417 -14.36 10.30 13.28
CA HIS A 417 -15.22 10.35 12.10
C HIS A 417 -14.83 9.31 11.05
N VAL A 418 -13.58 9.34 10.59
CA VAL A 418 -13.16 8.56 9.42
C VAL A 418 -13.13 7.06 9.73
N THR A 419 -12.66 6.66 10.91
CA THR A 419 -12.74 5.26 11.36
C THR A 419 -14.18 4.79 11.50
N THR A 420 -15.05 5.58 12.14
CA THR A 420 -16.48 5.23 12.37
C THR A 420 -17.21 5.02 11.05
N ILE A 421 -17.08 5.95 10.10
CA ILE A 421 -17.75 5.83 8.81
C ILE A 421 -17.20 4.64 8.00
N THR A 422 -15.89 4.39 8.06
CA THR A 422 -15.22 3.28 7.37
C THR A 422 -15.61 1.91 7.94
N ILE A 423 -15.88 1.82 9.25
CA ILE A 423 -16.49 0.61 9.87
C ILE A 423 -17.89 0.36 9.27
N GLY A 424 -18.68 1.41 9.04
CA GLY A 424 -19.97 1.32 8.35
C GLY A 424 -19.84 0.82 6.90
N TYR A 425 -18.82 1.27 6.17
CA TYR A 425 -18.52 0.79 4.81
C TYR A 425 -18.16 -0.69 4.81
N SER A 426 -17.35 -1.11 5.79
CA SER A 426 -16.96 -2.51 5.99
C SER A 426 -18.18 -3.40 6.24
N GLY A 427 -19.12 -2.92 7.06
CA GLY A 427 -20.40 -3.60 7.26
C GLY A 427 -21.20 -3.74 5.98
N THR A 428 -21.34 -2.66 5.19
CA THR A 428 -22.09 -2.70 3.92
C THR A 428 -21.47 -3.71 2.94
N PHE A 429 -20.14 -3.68 2.77
CA PHE A 429 -19.42 -4.65 1.94
C PHE A 429 -19.59 -6.09 2.42
N LEU A 430 -19.54 -6.31 3.73
CA LEU A 430 -19.71 -7.63 4.32
C LEU A 430 -21.13 -8.17 4.09
N ALA A 431 -22.16 -7.33 4.23
CA ALA A 431 -23.54 -7.71 3.95
C ALA A 431 -23.73 -8.13 2.49
N GLY A 432 -23.18 -7.36 1.55
CA GLY A 432 -23.21 -7.72 0.13
C GLY A 432 -22.42 -9.00 -0.17
N ALA A 433 -21.28 -9.21 0.49
CA ALA A 433 -20.49 -10.44 0.31
C ALA A 433 -21.22 -11.70 0.86
N ILE A 434 -21.93 -11.58 1.98
CA ILE A 434 -22.83 -12.63 2.48
C ILE A 434 -23.96 -12.90 1.48
N ALA A 435 -24.53 -11.85 0.90
CA ALA A 435 -25.57 -11.98 -0.11
C ALA A 435 -25.08 -12.63 -1.42
N ILE A 436 -23.85 -12.38 -1.83
CA ILE A 436 -23.19 -13.10 -2.94
C ILE A 436 -23.03 -14.58 -2.58
N ALA A 437 -22.59 -14.90 -1.36
CA ALA A 437 -22.48 -16.30 -0.92
C ALA A 437 -23.84 -17.01 -0.92
N TYR A 438 -24.91 -16.32 -0.50
CA TYR A 438 -26.29 -16.81 -0.62
C TYR A 438 -26.66 -17.10 -2.08
N ALA A 439 -26.41 -16.17 -3.00
CA ALA A 439 -26.71 -16.34 -4.42
C ALA A 439 -25.95 -17.53 -5.03
N LEU A 440 -24.63 -17.61 -4.81
CA LEU A 440 -23.80 -18.69 -5.31
C LEU A 440 -24.22 -20.06 -4.76
N LYS A 441 -24.57 -20.15 -3.48
CA LYS A 441 -25.06 -21.38 -2.87
C LYS A 441 -26.29 -21.92 -3.60
N LYS A 442 -27.24 -21.07 -4.00
CA LYS A 442 -28.45 -21.48 -4.74
C LYS A 442 -28.14 -22.13 -6.09
N HIS A 443 -27.03 -21.76 -6.72
CA HIS A 443 -26.63 -22.26 -8.04
C HIS A 443 -25.64 -23.43 -7.99
N ILE A 444 -24.95 -23.64 -6.87
CA ILE A 444 -23.89 -24.66 -6.74
C ILE A 444 -24.32 -25.83 -5.85
N ALA A 445 -25.02 -25.56 -4.75
CA ALA A 445 -25.31 -26.59 -3.75
C ALA A 445 -26.47 -27.50 -4.20
N PRO A 446 -26.30 -28.83 -4.25
CA PRO A 446 -27.30 -29.75 -4.80
C PRO A 446 -28.50 -29.99 -3.89
N LYS A 447 -28.44 -29.58 -2.62
CA LYS A 447 -29.50 -29.82 -1.62
C LYS A 447 -30.03 -28.50 -1.07
N VAL A 448 -31.35 -28.44 -0.88
CA VAL A 448 -32.03 -27.34 -0.19
C VAL A 448 -31.66 -27.37 1.29
N ASP A 449 -31.16 -26.25 1.79
CA ASP A 449 -30.83 -26.05 3.21
C ASP A 449 -31.41 -24.71 3.68
N VAL A 450 -32.67 -24.79 4.12
CA VAL A 450 -33.49 -23.67 4.56
C VAL A 450 -32.92 -23.01 5.82
N GLU A 451 -32.34 -23.80 6.72
CA GLU A 451 -31.76 -23.29 7.96
C GLU A 451 -30.59 -22.36 7.66
N THR A 452 -29.69 -22.77 6.77
CA THR A 452 -28.57 -21.94 6.34
C THR A 452 -29.02 -20.73 5.52
N ASP A 453 -30.05 -20.86 4.67
CA ASP A 453 -30.59 -19.71 3.92
C ASP A 453 -31.15 -18.63 4.85
N LYS A 454 -31.90 -19.06 5.87
CA LYS A 454 -32.40 -18.17 6.92
C LYS A 454 -31.26 -17.55 7.71
N ALA A 455 -30.27 -18.35 8.11
CA ALA A 455 -29.10 -17.87 8.83
C ALA A 455 -28.34 -16.79 8.03
N LEU A 456 -28.14 -16.97 6.72
CA LEU A 456 -27.49 -15.96 5.87
C LEU A 456 -28.32 -14.67 5.81
N ALA A 457 -29.65 -14.77 5.73
CA ALA A 457 -30.54 -13.61 5.77
C ALA A 457 -30.49 -12.87 7.10
N ASP A 458 -30.51 -13.59 8.22
CA ASP A 458 -30.43 -13.02 9.56
C ASP A 458 -29.04 -12.36 9.78
N MET A 459 -27.96 -12.98 9.27
CA MET A 459 -26.62 -12.40 9.26
C MET A 459 -26.57 -11.10 8.47
N ALA A 460 -27.05 -11.11 7.22
CA ALA A 460 -27.06 -9.93 6.35
C ALA A 460 -27.87 -8.80 6.99
N TYR A 461 -29.06 -9.10 7.50
CA TYR A 461 -29.90 -8.12 8.20
C TYR A 461 -29.19 -7.50 9.41
N GLY A 462 -28.58 -8.32 10.27
CA GLY A 462 -27.84 -7.84 11.44
C GLY A 462 -26.65 -6.94 11.05
N ILE A 463 -25.92 -7.31 10.00
CA ILE A 463 -24.80 -6.50 9.49
C ILE A 463 -25.29 -5.20 8.84
N ILE A 464 -26.43 -5.19 8.16
CA ILE A 464 -27.03 -3.96 7.62
C ILE A 464 -27.43 -3.00 8.76
N CYS A 465 -28.01 -3.51 9.85
CA CYS A 465 -28.27 -2.69 11.04
C CYS A 465 -26.99 -2.08 11.61
N PHE A 466 -25.93 -2.88 11.73
CA PHE A 466 -24.61 -2.43 12.16
C PHE A 466 -24.05 -1.36 11.21
N ALA A 467 -24.11 -1.61 9.90
CA ALA A 467 -23.62 -0.69 8.86
C ALA A 467 -24.38 0.64 8.87
N LEU A 468 -25.71 0.61 9.03
CA LEU A 468 -26.53 1.82 9.15
C LEU A 468 -26.10 2.66 10.35
N PHE A 469 -25.95 2.05 11.53
CA PHE A 469 -25.55 2.78 12.74
C PHE A 469 -24.21 3.50 12.53
N PHE A 470 -23.17 2.78 12.09
CA PHE A 470 -21.84 3.36 11.93
C PHE A 470 -21.75 4.34 10.75
N SER A 471 -22.43 4.08 9.63
CA SER A 471 -22.46 5.02 8.50
C SER A 471 -23.24 6.30 8.85
N PHE A 472 -24.33 6.21 9.60
CA PHE A 472 -25.10 7.37 10.04
C PHE A 472 -24.30 8.22 11.03
N VAL A 473 -23.82 7.62 12.13
CA VAL A 473 -23.02 8.32 13.14
C VAL A 473 -21.76 8.91 12.49
N GLY A 474 -21.09 8.13 11.64
CA GLY A 474 -19.95 8.60 10.85
C GLY A 474 -20.31 9.82 10.00
N THR A 475 -21.41 9.79 9.26
CA THR A 475 -21.85 10.93 8.41
C THR A 475 -22.12 12.19 9.24
N VAL A 476 -22.78 12.06 10.39
CA VAL A 476 -23.03 13.20 11.29
C VAL A 476 -21.72 13.77 11.84
N LEU A 477 -20.80 12.92 12.31
CA LEU A 477 -19.47 13.37 12.76
C LEU A 477 -18.69 14.07 11.63
N GLY A 478 -18.89 13.64 10.38
CA GLY A 478 -18.28 14.27 9.20
C GLY A 478 -18.79 15.68 8.98
N GLY A 479 -20.09 15.90 9.16
CA GLY A 479 -20.67 17.25 9.09
C GLY A 479 -20.12 18.17 10.18
N ILE A 480 -19.92 17.67 11.41
CA ILE A 480 -19.31 18.47 12.49
C ILE A 480 -17.86 18.84 12.13
N TRP A 481 -17.09 17.90 11.59
CA TRP A 481 -15.73 18.17 11.14
C TRP A 481 -15.68 19.17 9.98
N ALA A 482 -16.59 19.07 9.02
CA ALA A 482 -16.71 20.01 7.92
C ALA A 482 -17.03 21.42 8.42
N ASP A 483 -17.89 21.55 9.43
CA ASP A 483 -18.21 22.84 10.05
C ASP A 483 -16.97 23.47 10.70
N GLN A 484 -16.18 22.69 11.43
CA GLN A 484 -14.93 23.17 12.03
C GLN A 484 -13.85 23.54 11.00
N SER A 485 -13.80 22.82 9.88
CA SER A 485 -12.74 23.00 8.89
C SER A 485 -13.07 24.09 7.86
N TRP A 486 -14.34 24.21 7.49
CA TRP A 486 -14.80 25.03 6.36
C TRP A 486 -15.99 25.94 6.69
N GLY A 487 -16.43 25.99 7.94
CA GLY A 487 -17.50 26.89 8.40
C GLY A 487 -18.91 26.50 7.95
N ARG A 488 -19.11 25.25 7.49
CA ARG A 488 -20.43 24.72 7.17
C ARG A 488 -20.57 23.22 7.48
N PHE A 489 -21.70 22.85 8.08
CA PHE A 489 -22.02 21.45 8.38
C PHE A 489 -22.25 20.57 7.13
N TRP A 490 -22.84 21.13 6.07
CA TRP A 490 -23.16 20.40 4.84
C TRP A 490 -23.16 21.34 3.65
N GLY A 491 -22.85 20.84 2.46
CA GLY A 491 -22.82 21.64 1.23
C GLY A 491 -22.86 20.82 -0.05
N TRP A 492 -23.40 19.60 0.01
CA TRP A 492 -23.69 18.76 -1.15
C TRP A 492 -22.46 18.41 -1.99
N ASP A 493 -21.28 18.37 -1.36
CA ASP A 493 -20.06 17.87 -2.01
C ASP A 493 -20.25 16.40 -2.42
N PRO A 494 -19.66 15.93 -3.53
CA PRO A 494 -19.79 14.54 -3.94
C PRO A 494 -19.49 13.51 -2.85
N LYS A 495 -18.57 13.77 -1.90
CA LYS A 495 -18.31 12.85 -0.77
C LYS A 495 -19.42 12.86 0.28
N GLU A 496 -19.96 14.04 0.57
CA GLU A 496 -21.10 14.20 1.47
C GLU A 496 -22.32 13.44 0.90
N ASN A 497 -22.60 13.62 -0.40
CA ASN A 497 -23.68 12.91 -1.09
C ASN A 497 -23.45 11.40 -1.11
N GLY A 498 -22.21 10.96 -1.37
CA GLY A 498 -21.84 9.55 -1.33
C GLY A 498 -22.06 8.92 0.06
N ALA A 499 -21.71 9.63 1.13
CA ALA A 499 -21.96 9.17 2.50
C ALA A 499 -23.47 9.07 2.79
N LEU A 500 -24.25 10.09 2.39
CA LEU A 500 -25.70 10.09 2.54
C LEU A 500 -26.36 8.92 1.79
N LEU A 501 -25.94 8.63 0.56
CA LEU A 501 -26.47 7.51 -0.23
C LEU A 501 -26.28 6.17 0.47
N ILE A 502 -25.14 5.94 1.13
CA ILE A 502 -24.90 4.71 1.89
C ILE A 502 -25.87 4.60 3.08
N VAL A 503 -26.06 5.69 3.83
CA VAL A 503 -26.98 5.74 4.98
C VAL A 503 -28.41 5.44 4.51
N LEU A 504 -28.87 6.17 3.49
CA LEU A 504 -30.22 6.02 2.95
C LEU A 504 -30.44 4.61 2.40
N TRP A 505 -29.46 4.05 1.68
CA TRP A 505 -29.61 2.71 1.13
C TRP A 505 -29.73 1.64 2.21
N ASN A 506 -28.87 1.67 3.22
CA ASN A 506 -28.97 0.75 4.36
C ASN A 506 -30.32 0.91 5.08
N ALA A 507 -30.81 2.13 5.27
CA ALA A 507 -32.11 2.40 5.86
C ALA A 507 -33.27 1.86 4.99
N ILE A 508 -33.20 2.03 3.66
CA ILE A 508 -34.21 1.55 2.71
C ILE A 508 -34.32 0.03 2.75
N ILE A 509 -33.20 -0.71 2.85
CA ILE A 509 -33.24 -2.17 2.97
C ILE A 509 -34.04 -2.61 4.20
N LEU A 510 -33.75 -1.99 5.36
CA LEU A 510 -34.44 -2.32 6.61
C LEU A 510 -35.92 -1.94 6.56
N HIS A 511 -36.25 -0.75 6.04
CA HIS A 511 -37.63 -0.31 5.87
C HIS A 511 -38.42 -1.22 4.92
N ALA A 512 -37.82 -1.61 3.79
CA ALA A 512 -38.48 -2.50 2.83
C ALA A 512 -38.77 -3.88 3.43
N ARG A 513 -37.89 -4.40 4.30
CA ARG A 513 -38.13 -5.64 5.04
C ARG A 513 -39.23 -5.47 6.09
N MET A 514 -39.17 -4.40 6.89
CA MET A 514 -40.17 -4.11 7.93
C MET A 514 -41.57 -3.88 7.34
N ALA A 515 -41.67 -3.22 6.20
CA ALA A 515 -42.92 -2.98 5.48
C ALA A 515 -43.45 -4.20 4.73
N GLY A 516 -42.68 -5.31 4.67
CA GLY A 516 -43.08 -6.53 3.98
C GLY A 516 -42.93 -6.49 2.45
N TYR A 517 -42.33 -5.44 1.87
CA TYR A 517 -42.07 -5.34 0.43
C TYR A 517 -41.01 -6.32 -0.05
N VAL A 518 -40.01 -6.61 0.79
CA VAL A 518 -38.97 -7.58 0.48
C VAL A 518 -38.87 -8.66 1.53
N ARG A 519 -38.59 -9.88 1.05
CA ARG A 519 -38.24 -11.03 1.89
C ARG A 519 -36.74 -11.31 1.85
N GLU A 520 -36.30 -12.48 2.29
CA GLU A 520 -34.88 -12.87 2.41
C GLU A 520 -34.14 -12.59 1.09
N ARG A 521 -34.71 -13.04 -0.03
CA ARG A 521 -34.16 -12.83 -1.36
C ARG A 521 -34.01 -11.35 -1.74
N GLY A 522 -35.00 -10.52 -1.40
CA GLY A 522 -34.97 -9.10 -1.74
C GLY A 522 -33.93 -8.35 -0.93
N ILE A 523 -33.78 -8.69 0.36
CA ILE A 523 -32.67 -8.18 1.19
C ILE A 523 -31.32 -8.51 0.55
N MET A 524 -31.13 -9.74 0.07
CA MET A 524 -29.86 -10.14 -0.56
C MET A 524 -29.54 -9.31 -1.80
N VAL A 525 -30.50 -9.14 -2.71
CA VAL A 525 -30.29 -8.33 -3.92
C VAL A 525 -29.94 -6.90 -3.57
N MET A 526 -30.65 -6.31 -2.61
CA MET A 526 -30.40 -4.93 -2.20
C MET A 526 -29.08 -4.78 -1.43
N ALA A 527 -28.66 -5.78 -0.67
CA ALA A 527 -27.36 -5.81 0.00
C ALA A 527 -26.21 -5.85 -1.02
N ILE A 528 -26.34 -6.63 -2.10
CA ILE A 528 -25.36 -6.63 -3.21
C ILE A 528 -25.30 -5.24 -3.87
N PHE A 529 -26.44 -4.58 -4.09
CA PHE A 529 -26.44 -3.21 -4.60
C PHE A 529 -25.84 -2.20 -3.62
N GLY A 530 -25.90 -2.47 -2.31
CA GLY A 530 -25.19 -1.70 -1.29
C GLY A 530 -23.69 -1.61 -1.58
N ASN A 531 -23.07 -2.70 -2.04
CA ASN A 531 -21.65 -2.70 -2.45
C ASN A 531 -21.38 -1.72 -3.60
N VAL A 532 -22.29 -1.62 -4.58
CA VAL A 532 -22.18 -0.69 -5.71
C VAL A 532 -22.16 0.75 -5.21
N ILE A 533 -23.08 1.10 -4.32
CA ILE A 533 -23.19 2.44 -3.74
C ILE A 533 -21.96 2.77 -2.89
N THR A 534 -21.53 1.84 -2.02
CA THR A 534 -20.35 2.06 -1.17
C THR A 534 -19.08 2.21 -2.00
N ALA A 535 -18.89 1.41 -3.05
CA ALA A 535 -17.74 1.55 -3.95
C ALA A 535 -17.78 2.86 -4.75
N ALA A 536 -18.97 3.29 -5.19
CA ALA A 536 -19.14 4.58 -5.87
C ALA A 536 -18.78 5.76 -4.96
N SER A 537 -19.23 5.73 -3.70
CA SER A 537 -18.93 6.77 -2.70
C SER A 537 -17.45 6.78 -2.32
N TRP A 538 -16.87 5.61 -2.05
CA TRP A 538 -15.50 5.51 -1.54
C TRP A 538 -14.43 5.68 -2.61
N PHE A 539 -14.58 5.04 -3.78
CA PHE A 539 -13.64 5.14 -4.89
C PHE A 539 -14.11 6.12 -5.97
N GLY A 540 -15.36 6.00 -6.41
CA GLY A 540 -15.90 6.76 -7.54
C GLY A 540 -15.85 8.28 -7.36
N VAL A 541 -16.13 8.78 -6.16
CA VAL A 541 -16.06 10.23 -5.89
C VAL A 541 -14.64 10.78 -6.07
N ASN A 542 -13.61 10.00 -5.71
CA ASN A 542 -12.23 10.45 -5.93
C ASN A 542 -11.87 10.54 -7.42
N LEU A 543 -12.55 9.77 -8.28
CA LEU A 543 -12.38 9.79 -9.74
C LEU A 543 -13.01 11.02 -10.39
N LEU A 544 -13.98 11.66 -9.75
CA LEU A 544 -14.68 12.82 -10.32
C LEU A 544 -13.79 14.05 -10.43
N GLY A 545 -12.68 14.12 -9.67
CA GLY A 545 -11.75 15.25 -9.71
C GLY A 545 -12.34 16.60 -9.27
N VAL A 546 -13.57 16.59 -8.76
CA VAL A 546 -14.36 17.76 -8.35
C VAL A 546 -14.67 17.64 -6.86
N GLY A 547 -14.69 18.79 -6.18
CA GLY A 547 -14.99 18.88 -4.74
C GLY A 547 -13.75 19.06 -3.89
N LEU A 548 -13.96 19.49 -2.64
CA LEU A 548 -12.88 19.83 -1.69
C LEU A 548 -12.05 18.60 -1.26
N HIS A 549 -12.46 17.41 -1.70
CA HIS A 549 -11.91 16.13 -1.30
C HIS A 549 -11.34 15.29 -2.46
N ALA A 550 -11.11 15.86 -3.65
CA ALA A 550 -10.50 15.13 -4.76
C ALA A 550 -9.01 14.87 -4.45
N TYR A 551 -8.70 13.65 -4.03
CA TYR A 551 -7.35 13.27 -3.57
C TYR A 551 -6.46 12.61 -4.65
N GLY A 552 -6.87 12.65 -5.93
CA GLY A 552 -6.08 12.17 -7.06
C GLY A 552 -6.33 10.70 -7.38
N PHE A 553 -6.59 10.39 -8.65
CA PHE A 553 -6.73 9.03 -9.14
C PHE A 553 -6.33 8.94 -10.61
N THR A 554 -5.87 7.77 -11.02
CA THR A 554 -5.45 7.39 -12.36
C THR A 554 -6.62 6.79 -13.17
N ASP A 555 -6.53 6.86 -14.50
CA ASP A 555 -7.53 6.30 -15.43
C ASP A 555 -7.76 4.79 -15.24
N SER A 556 -6.76 4.06 -14.72
CA SER A 556 -6.86 2.63 -14.44
C SER A 556 -7.86 2.30 -13.31
N GLY A 557 -8.00 3.17 -12.31
CA GLY A 557 -8.93 2.96 -11.20
C GLY A 557 -10.40 2.92 -11.62
N PHE A 558 -10.75 3.69 -12.64
CA PHE A 558 -12.11 3.72 -13.19
C PHE A 558 -12.51 2.38 -13.82
N ILE A 559 -11.61 1.75 -14.58
CA ILE A 559 -11.88 0.45 -15.21
C ILE A 559 -12.15 -0.63 -14.16
N TRP A 560 -11.34 -0.66 -13.09
CA TRP A 560 -11.52 -1.60 -11.98
C TRP A 560 -12.85 -1.37 -11.25
N LEU A 561 -13.23 -0.11 -11.03
CA LEU A 561 -14.51 0.24 -10.39
C LEU A 561 -15.71 -0.17 -11.26
N VAL A 562 -15.68 0.09 -12.56
CA VAL A 562 -16.73 -0.34 -13.50
C VAL A 562 -16.80 -1.87 -13.56
N GLY A 563 -15.65 -2.54 -13.66
CA GLY A 563 -15.57 -4.00 -13.60
C GLY A 563 -16.23 -4.54 -12.33
N PHE A 564 -15.91 -3.96 -11.17
CA PHE A 564 -16.56 -4.30 -9.90
C PHE A 564 -18.08 -4.12 -9.97
N TRP A 565 -18.60 -2.99 -10.44
CA TRP A 565 -20.05 -2.79 -10.58
C TRP A 565 -20.70 -3.82 -11.49
N VAL A 566 -20.10 -4.13 -12.64
CA VAL A 566 -20.62 -5.17 -13.54
C VAL A 566 -20.69 -6.52 -12.81
N THR A 567 -19.66 -6.90 -12.05
CA THR A 567 -19.71 -8.14 -11.25
C THR A 567 -20.85 -8.13 -10.23
N GLN A 568 -21.10 -7.01 -9.55
CA GLN A 568 -22.19 -6.91 -8.57
C GLN A 568 -23.55 -7.04 -9.27
N LEU A 569 -23.74 -6.42 -10.42
CA LEU A 569 -24.97 -6.55 -11.22
C LEU A 569 -25.20 -7.99 -11.70
N ILE A 570 -24.14 -8.71 -12.09
CA ILE A 570 -24.23 -10.14 -12.41
C ILE A 570 -24.70 -10.94 -11.19
N PHE A 571 -24.13 -10.70 -10.01
CA PHE A 571 -24.56 -11.37 -8.78
C PHE A 571 -25.99 -11.02 -8.37
N MET A 572 -26.44 -9.78 -8.59
CA MET A 572 -27.84 -9.41 -8.42
C MET A 572 -28.74 -10.22 -9.36
N GLY A 573 -28.36 -10.34 -10.63
CA GLY A 573 -29.05 -11.17 -11.63
C GLY A 573 -29.12 -12.64 -11.20
N LEU A 574 -28.01 -13.22 -10.72
CA LEU A 574 -27.96 -14.58 -10.18
C LEU A 574 -28.87 -14.74 -8.96
N CYS A 575 -28.87 -13.77 -8.05
CA CYS A 575 -29.73 -13.78 -6.87
C CYS A 575 -31.21 -13.66 -7.25
N TYR A 576 -31.55 -12.93 -8.32
CA TYR A 576 -32.92 -12.77 -8.84
C TYR A 576 -33.35 -13.79 -9.91
N ALA A 577 -32.45 -14.68 -10.33
CA ALA A 577 -32.74 -15.74 -11.31
C ALA A 577 -33.89 -16.67 -10.86
N PRO A 578 -34.91 -16.94 -11.70
CA PRO A 578 -36.01 -17.84 -11.34
C PRO A 578 -35.53 -19.21 -10.83
N ALA A 579 -36.27 -19.81 -9.89
CA ALA A 579 -35.86 -21.05 -9.22
C ALA A 579 -35.62 -22.24 -10.17
N ARG A 580 -36.17 -22.21 -11.39
CA ARG A 580 -35.90 -23.19 -12.46
C ARG A 580 -34.43 -23.24 -12.89
N PHE A 581 -33.67 -22.17 -12.66
CA PHE A 581 -32.24 -22.09 -12.99
C PHE A 581 -31.35 -22.45 -11.80
N TRP A 582 -31.92 -22.72 -10.62
CA TRP A 582 -31.15 -23.10 -9.45
C TRP A 582 -30.81 -24.59 -9.50
N ALA A 583 -29.61 -24.95 -9.05
CA ALA A 583 -29.27 -26.36 -8.82
C ALA A 583 -30.23 -26.99 -7.78
N GLN A 584 -30.73 -26.16 -6.87
CA GLN A 584 -31.82 -26.48 -5.96
C GLN A 584 -33.18 -26.30 -6.65
N LYS A 585 -33.76 -27.39 -7.18
CA LYS A 585 -35.17 -27.34 -7.60
C LYS A 585 -36.06 -27.22 -6.35
N PRO A 586 -36.93 -26.19 -6.24
CA PRO A 586 -37.91 -26.15 -5.17
C PRO A 586 -38.83 -27.37 -5.26
N PRO A 587 -39.37 -27.88 -4.14
CA PRO A 587 -40.39 -28.92 -4.19
C PRO A 587 -41.55 -28.44 -5.09
N ALA A 588 -42.13 -29.34 -5.88
CA ALA A 588 -43.00 -29.04 -7.01
C ALA A 588 -44.27 -28.21 -6.72
N ASN A 589 -44.52 -27.78 -5.48
CA ASN A 589 -45.74 -27.12 -5.03
C ASN A 589 -45.47 -25.88 -4.12
N ALA A 590 -44.43 -25.07 -4.38
CA ALA A 590 -44.15 -23.85 -3.61
C ALA A 590 -44.11 -22.59 -4.47
#